data_AF-A0AAP7LSY2-F1
#
_entry.id   AF-A0AAP7LSY2-F1
#
_cell.length_a   1.000
_cell.length_b   1.000
_cell.length_c   1.000
_cell.angle_alpha   90.00
_cell.angle_beta   90.00
_cell.angle_gamma   90.00
#
_symmetry.space_group_name_H-M   'P 1'
#
loop_
_entity.id
_entity.type
_entity.pdbx_description
1 polymer ?
#
loop_
_entity_poly.entity_id
_entity_poly.type
_entity_poly.pdbx_seq_one_letter_code
_entity_poly.pdbx_strand_id
1 'polypeptide(L)'
;MVIKKYSNLFNFNIQNDIMVYTDPTTLEDNSLELSDIENEEICDLKVSNRLLSVIDEYLLVFVECNKVKIANKYKIDCIFPIEIHNFNESKVKINFTNKYIAQIEIDNILLFEIDDFFVHNSYQKIVVEKLYDNTSINYSNRQRYVKICVIDFNNIKIFISYDRFLNEIKLVKLLFDVSYINENIYIELLSPQKLLVRNLQNADSQMINLNKIKLSQTLLKSLRPSDGIRNNHILAVFTLKKKRYFIFNQSNGIHILRSNPKLMSQHRSILKVFATSKSFHIFGLFKHNGYKAKHKFDNLYLQNNKNNIGKFSRPFKNWKLLNQLVYGKVNYQDVKNTNRIHNNLLCGDENMTLHNIKLTPFSKPVKTYKIRRYKDNAMVLRNNLKSNVTLTSIPFSPEYTLSSKFKIFLAKVLSKKEKRKNINLFFEKKSERAEESAIKVFDKAYNLKNTHSKNYFILDKNASYFNELKEKYGKNLIKKYSLKHFTAIYNSDYFVSSELPNHLINDRLYIDSLRDKIMQTPSVFLQHGIMFAKPVDNPMAYGFHKYLTSILILSSSSLLL
;
A
#
# COMPACT_ATOMS: atom_id res chain seq x y z
N MET A 1 -18.80 28.44 -6.25
CA MET A 1 -18.61 27.67 -5.00
C MET A 1 -17.15 27.32 -4.78
N VAL A 2 -16.62 27.65 -3.60
CA VAL A 2 -15.29 27.30 -3.11
C VAL A 2 -15.41 26.01 -2.29
N ILE A 3 -14.67 24.98 -2.66
CA ILE A 3 -14.67 23.69 -1.97
C ILE A 3 -13.35 23.53 -1.22
N LYS A 4 -13.43 23.43 0.11
CA LYS A 4 -12.30 23.04 0.95
C LYS A 4 -12.38 21.55 1.26
N LYS A 5 -11.50 20.77 0.65
CA LYS A 5 -11.50 19.31 0.77
C LYS A 5 -10.49 18.81 1.81
N TYR A 6 -10.97 18.03 2.77
CA TYR A 6 -10.17 17.43 3.84
C TYR A 6 -9.91 15.93 3.63
N SER A 7 -10.72 15.27 2.79
CA SER A 7 -10.60 13.84 2.52
C SER A 7 -10.92 13.49 1.06
N ASN A 8 -10.19 12.52 0.51
CA ASN A 8 -10.46 11.96 -0.83
C ASN A 8 -11.32 10.69 -0.78
N LEU A 9 -11.97 10.41 0.34
CA LEU A 9 -12.83 9.22 0.50
C LEU A 9 -14.16 9.34 -0.24
N PHE A 10 -14.59 10.58 -0.50
CA PHE A 10 -15.78 10.91 -1.25
C PHE A 10 -15.41 11.99 -2.26
N ASN A 11 -15.73 11.74 -3.53
CA ASN A 11 -15.42 12.65 -4.63
C ASN A 11 -16.72 13.13 -5.23
N PHE A 12 -16.82 14.43 -5.40
CA PHE A 12 -17.94 15.10 -6.03
C PHE A 12 -17.41 16.33 -6.77
N ASN A 13 -18.20 16.80 -7.72
CA ASN A 13 -18.02 18.08 -8.38
C ASN A 13 -19.29 18.91 -8.18
N ILE A 14 -19.17 20.22 -8.33
CA ILE A 14 -20.32 21.13 -8.27
C ILE A 14 -20.43 21.83 -9.63
N GLN A 15 -21.62 21.82 -10.21
CA GLN A 15 -21.97 22.54 -11.44
C GLN A 15 -23.32 23.21 -11.24
N ASN A 16 -23.38 24.54 -11.36
CA ASN A 16 -24.63 25.32 -11.23
C ASN A 16 -25.45 24.94 -9.98
N ASP A 17 -24.84 24.98 -8.79
CA ASP A 17 -25.46 24.60 -7.50
C ASP A 17 -25.96 23.15 -7.41
N ILE A 18 -25.55 22.28 -8.33
CA ILE A 18 -25.80 20.85 -8.27
C ILE A 18 -24.50 20.13 -7.95
N MET A 19 -24.51 19.36 -6.87
CA MET A 19 -23.45 18.44 -6.49
C MET A 19 -23.61 17.12 -7.23
N VAL A 20 -22.68 16.82 -8.13
CA VAL A 20 -22.62 15.55 -8.87
C VAL A 20 -21.58 14.64 -8.23
N TYR A 21 -21.96 13.42 -7.89
CA TYR A 21 -21.10 12.44 -7.23
C TYR A 21 -21.38 11.02 -7.70
N THR A 22 -20.39 10.14 -7.59
CA THR A 22 -20.57 8.71 -7.83
C THR A 22 -20.67 8.01 -6.47
N ASP A 23 -21.75 7.28 -6.25
CA ASP A 23 -21.94 6.52 -5.01
C ASP A 23 -20.81 5.48 -4.87
N PRO A 24 -20.03 5.49 -3.77
CA PRO A 24 -18.87 4.61 -3.62
C PRO A 24 -19.24 3.13 -3.43
N THR A 25 -20.51 2.85 -3.15
CA THR A 25 -21.10 1.53 -2.91
C THR A 25 -21.79 0.99 -4.16
N THR A 26 -22.68 1.77 -4.80
CA THR A 26 -23.42 1.32 -6.00
C THR A 26 -22.68 1.58 -7.31
N LEU A 27 -21.72 2.53 -7.31
CA LEU A 27 -21.03 3.04 -8.50
C LEU A 27 -21.95 3.79 -9.48
N GLU A 28 -23.12 4.21 -9.04
CA GLU A 28 -24.06 5.01 -9.84
C GLU A 28 -23.78 6.51 -9.66
N ASP A 29 -23.92 7.25 -10.75
CA ASP A 29 -23.80 8.70 -10.73
C ASP A 29 -25.12 9.31 -10.24
N ASN A 30 -25.00 10.20 -9.26
CA ASN A 30 -26.09 10.87 -8.59
C ASN A 30 -25.84 12.38 -8.59
N SER A 31 -26.93 13.14 -8.43
CA SER A 31 -26.91 14.59 -8.36
C SER A 31 -27.79 15.06 -7.21
N LEU A 32 -27.34 16.08 -6.50
CA LEU A 32 -28.07 16.71 -5.41
C LEU A 32 -28.06 18.23 -5.58
N GLU A 33 -29.23 18.86 -5.50
CA GLU A 33 -29.37 20.31 -5.54
C GLU A 33 -29.00 20.92 -4.19
N LEU A 34 -28.18 21.98 -4.18
CA LEU A 34 -27.59 22.54 -2.95
C LEU A 34 -28.39 23.72 -2.36
N SER A 35 -29.36 24.27 -3.09
CA SER A 35 -30.10 25.50 -2.77
C SER A 35 -30.85 25.44 -1.44
N ASP A 36 -31.41 24.27 -1.08
CA ASP A 36 -32.32 24.11 0.08
C ASP A 36 -31.85 23.05 1.10
N ILE A 37 -30.57 22.67 1.08
CA ILE A 37 -30.08 21.63 1.98
C ILE A 37 -30.14 22.08 3.44
N GLU A 38 -30.91 21.36 4.25
CA GLU A 38 -30.89 21.51 5.71
C GLU A 38 -29.93 20.49 6.34
N ASN A 39 -30.26 19.21 6.23
CA ASN A 39 -29.45 18.09 6.72
C ASN A 39 -29.89 16.80 6.01
N GLU A 40 -29.12 16.40 5.02
CA GLU A 40 -29.48 15.30 4.14
C GLU A 40 -28.46 14.17 4.16
N GLU A 41 -28.97 12.95 3.98
CA GLU A 41 -28.16 11.77 3.78
C GLU A 41 -27.97 11.51 2.29
N ILE A 42 -26.72 11.36 1.87
CA ILE A 42 -26.33 11.28 0.47
C ILE A 42 -26.15 9.83 0.02
N CYS A 43 -25.32 9.07 0.74
CA CYS A 43 -24.98 7.68 0.40
C CYS A 43 -24.29 6.96 1.55
N ASP A 44 -24.16 5.64 1.44
CA ASP A 44 -23.39 4.82 2.39
C ASP A 44 -21.87 4.93 2.14
N LEU A 45 -21.10 5.18 3.21
CA LEU A 45 -19.64 5.12 3.21
C LEU A 45 -19.12 4.51 4.53
N LYS A 46 -18.64 3.26 4.46
CA LYS A 46 -18.18 2.46 5.61
C LYS A 46 -16.84 2.93 6.20
N VAL A 47 -16.83 4.10 6.83
CA VAL A 47 -15.70 4.71 7.56
C VAL A 47 -16.17 5.39 8.85
N SER A 48 -15.26 5.59 9.81
CA SER A 48 -15.56 6.29 11.07
C SER A 48 -15.89 7.77 10.84
N ASN A 49 -16.66 8.33 11.77
CA ASN A 49 -17.16 9.71 11.69
C ASN A 49 -16.02 10.71 11.45
N ARG A 50 -16.20 11.61 10.48
CA ARG A 50 -15.17 12.57 10.07
C ARG A 50 -15.74 13.66 9.17
N LEU A 51 -15.09 14.82 9.18
CA LEU A 51 -15.32 15.85 8.16
C LEU A 51 -14.65 15.45 6.83
N LEU A 52 -15.39 15.58 5.72
CA LEU A 52 -14.88 15.27 4.38
C LEU A 52 -14.54 16.54 3.61
N SER A 53 -15.45 17.52 3.59
CA SER A 53 -15.31 18.77 2.85
C SER A 53 -16.22 19.86 3.42
N VAL A 54 -15.91 21.11 3.10
CA VAL A 54 -16.75 22.28 3.37
C VAL A 54 -16.96 23.01 2.05
N ILE A 55 -18.19 23.40 1.74
CA ILE A 55 -18.57 24.11 0.53
C ILE A 55 -19.07 25.50 0.94
N ASP A 56 -18.44 26.54 0.38
CA ASP A 56 -18.74 27.97 0.62
C ASP A 56 -18.84 28.36 2.11
N GLU A 57 -18.13 27.63 2.97
CA GLU A 57 -18.10 27.83 4.43
C GLU A 57 -19.43 27.62 5.18
N TYR A 58 -20.55 27.30 4.50
CA TYR A 58 -21.85 27.06 5.15
C TYR A 58 -22.39 25.64 4.98
N LEU A 59 -22.02 24.90 3.93
CA LEU A 59 -22.38 23.49 3.78
C LEU A 59 -21.23 22.60 4.23
N LEU A 60 -21.56 21.61 5.06
CA LEU A 60 -20.62 20.67 5.65
C LEU A 60 -20.90 19.29 5.09
N VAL A 61 -19.91 18.68 4.45
CA VAL A 61 -19.97 17.29 3.98
C VAL A 61 -19.16 16.43 4.93
N PHE A 62 -19.82 15.48 5.60
CA PHE A 62 -19.20 14.67 6.65
C PHE A 62 -19.74 13.23 6.64
N VAL A 63 -19.04 12.34 7.34
CA VAL A 63 -19.53 10.97 7.59
C VAL A 63 -20.02 10.89 9.01
N GLU A 64 -21.22 10.36 9.18
CA GLU A 64 -21.79 10.01 10.48
C GLU A 64 -22.43 8.63 10.37
N CYS A 65 -22.09 7.72 11.30
CA CYS A 65 -22.69 6.38 11.34
C CYS A 65 -22.59 5.60 10.03
N ASN A 66 -21.44 5.70 9.34
CA ASN A 66 -21.15 5.12 8.02
C ASN A 66 -21.98 5.68 6.85
N LYS A 67 -22.57 6.86 6.99
CA LYS A 67 -23.34 7.54 5.94
C LYS A 67 -22.72 8.90 5.66
N VAL A 68 -22.59 9.24 4.38
CA VAL A 68 -22.21 10.58 3.94
C VAL A 68 -23.43 11.46 4.10
N LYS A 69 -23.27 12.57 4.84
CA LYS A 69 -24.28 13.59 5.02
C LYS A 69 -23.77 14.93 4.53
N ILE A 70 -24.70 15.78 4.10
CA ILE A 70 -24.47 17.19 3.83
C ILE A 70 -25.45 18.00 4.65
N ALA A 71 -24.96 19.00 5.38
CA ALA A 71 -25.81 19.83 6.21
C ALA A 71 -25.38 21.29 6.15
N ASN A 72 -26.37 22.17 6.25
CA ASN A 72 -26.13 23.59 6.47
C ASN A 72 -25.73 23.82 7.93
N LYS A 73 -24.58 24.46 8.15
CA LYS A 73 -24.02 24.71 9.49
C LYS A 73 -24.97 25.49 10.40
N TYR A 74 -25.88 26.29 9.84
CA TYR A 74 -26.87 27.05 10.60
C TYR A 74 -28.06 26.19 11.08
N LYS A 75 -28.22 24.98 10.54
CA LYS A 75 -29.29 24.03 10.86
C LYS A 75 -28.85 22.91 11.80
N ILE A 76 -27.58 22.89 12.22
CA ILE A 76 -27.03 21.88 13.13
C ILE A 76 -26.37 22.52 14.35
N ASP A 77 -26.48 21.88 15.50
CA ASP A 77 -25.89 22.37 16.75
C ASP A 77 -24.38 22.07 16.84
N CYS A 78 -24.01 20.83 16.55
CA CYS A 78 -22.63 20.36 16.45
C CYS A 78 -22.56 19.22 15.43
N ILE A 79 -21.37 18.96 14.88
CA ILE A 79 -21.19 17.87 13.91
C ILE A 79 -21.01 16.55 14.65
N PHE A 80 -20.19 16.53 15.70
CA PHE A 80 -19.91 15.33 16.47
C PHE A 80 -19.70 15.65 17.96
N PRO A 81 -20.10 14.74 18.86
CA PRO A 81 -19.74 14.82 20.26
C PRO A 81 -18.23 14.59 20.45
N ILE A 82 -17.68 15.22 21.49
CA ILE A 82 -16.28 15.05 21.92
C ILE A 82 -16.23 14.86 23.43
N GLU A 83 -15.21 14.14 23.90
CA GLU A 83 -14.94 14.00 25.33
C GLU A 83 -13.68 14.78 25.69
N ILE A 84 -13.77 15.59 26.74
CA ILE A 84 -12.68 16.44 27.23
C ILE A 84 -12.31 16.00 28.64
N HIS A 85 -11.05 15.61 28.82
CA HIS A 85 -10.50 15.22 30.11
C HIS A 85 -9.46 16.26 30.55
N ASN A 86 -9.88 17.13 31.47
CA ASN A 86 -9.01 18.12 32.10
C ASN A 86 -8.15 17.49 33.20
N PHE A 87 -6.90 17.91 33.28
CA PHE A 87 -5.93 17.49 34.30
C PHE A 87 -5.36 18.70 35.02
N ASN A 88 -4.83 18.51 36.23
CA ASN A 88 -4.13 19.56 36.98
C ASN A 88 -4.99 20.83 37.19
N GLU A 89 -6.29 20.66 37.45
CA GLU A 89 -7.24 21.77 37.64
C GLU A 89 -7.35 22.74 36.45
N SER A 90 -6.85 22.33 35.27
CA SER A 90 -6.98 23.13 34.06
C SER A 90 -8.45 23.26 33.64
N LYS A 91 -8.83 24.46 33.21
CA LYS A 91 -10.17 24.75 32.69
C LYS A 91 -10.12 24.89 31.18
N VAL A 92 -9.73 23.81 30.49
CA VAL A 92 -9.75 23.81 29.02
C VAL A 92 -11.19 23.77 28.54
N LYS A 93 -11.52 24.70 27.64
CA LYS A 93 -12.79 24.78 26.93
C LYS A 93 -12.54 24.66 25.43
N ILE A 94 -13.52 24.12 24.71
CA ILE A 94 -13.48 24.04 23.26
C ILE A 94 -14.78 24.61 22.72
N ASN A 95 -14.65 25.67 21.96
CA ASN A 95 -15.74 26.31 21.25
C ASN A 95 -15.63 25.97 19.77
N PHE A 96 -16.73 25.62 19.11
CA PHE A 96 -16.72 25.30 17.69
C PHE A 96 -17.29 26.47 16.87
N THR A 97 -16.40 27.28 16.30
CA THR A 97 -16.80 28.29 15.30
C THR A 97 -17.08 27.60 13.97
N ASN A 98 -18.09 28.08 13.25
CA ASN A 98 -18.60 27.43 12.03
C ASN A 98 -18.94 25.94 12.21
N LYS A 99 -19.19 25.46 13.44
CA LYS A 99 -19.49 24.07 13.81
C LYS A 99 -18.36 23.04 13.64
N TYR A 100 -17.27 23.37 12.92
CA TYR A 100 -16.13 22.47 12.72
C TYR A 100 -14.76 23.02 13.11
N ILE A 101 -14.62 24.35 13.25
CA ILE A 101 -13.35 24.99 13.61
C ILE A 101 -13.28 25.00 15.14
N ALA A 102 -12.38 24.21 15.71
CA ALA A 102 -12.20 24.15 17.16
C ALA A 102 -11.31 25.30 17.63
N GLN A 103 -11.86 26.16 18.46
CA GLN A 103 -11.15 27.15 19.26
C GLN A 103 -10.91 26.57 20.65
N ILE A 104 -9.65 26.32 20.97
CA ILE A 104 -9.23 25.71 22.24
C ILE A 104 -8.71 26.81 23.15
N GLU A 105 -9.40 26.98 24.27
CA GLU A 105 -9.13 28.01 25.26
C GLU A 105 -8.71 27.38 26.59
N ILE A 106 -7.82 28.06 27.31
CA ILE A 106 -7.47 27.73 28.71
C ILE A 106 -7.66 29.01 29.52
N ASP A 107 -8.50 28.96 30.56
CA ASP A 107 -8.80 30.13 31.39
C ASP A 107 -9.21 31.37 30.56
N ASN A 108 -10.00 31.13 29.50
CA ASN A 108 -10.48 32.10 28.50
C ASN A 108 -9.38 32.71 27.60
N ILE A 109 -8.15 32.18 27.62
CA ILE A 109 -7.10 32.53 26.67
C ILE A 109 -7.16 31.57 25.48
N LEU A 110 -7.39 32.10 24.28
CA LEU A 110 -7.38 31.32 23.03
C LEU A 110 -5.96 30.87 22.70
N LEU A 111 -5.75 29.54 22.61
CA LEU A 111 -4.45 28.97 22.30
C LEU A 111 -4.36 28.42 20.89
N PHE A 112 -5.39 27.70 20.44
CA PHE A 112 -5.37 27.05 19.15
C PHE A 112 -6.69 27.26 18.42
N GLU A 113 -6.59 27.60 17.14
CA GLU A 113 -7.68 27.47 16.18
C GLU A 113 -7.38 26.32 15.22
N ILE A 114 -8.34 25.41 15.07
CA ILE A 114 -8.17 24.15 14.35
C ILE A 114 -9.36 23.89 13.45
N ASP A 115 -9.16 24.20 12.17
CA ASP A 115 -10.11 23.99 11.09
C ASP A 115 -10.14 22.55 10.53
N ASP A 116 -9.24 21.68 11.00
CA ASP A 116 -9.13 20.28 10.59
C ASP A 116 -9.39 19.30 11.74
N PHE A 117 -10.07 19.75 12.80
CA PHE A 117 -10.20 19.03 14.06
C PHE A 117 -10.76 17.60 13.87
N PHE A 118 -11.85 17.48 13.11
CA PHE A 118 -12.52 16.20 12.80
C PHE A 118 -11.88 15.40 11.65
N VAL A 119 -10.75 15.85 11.11
CA VAL A 119 -10.04 15.19 10.00
C VAL A 119 -9.11 14.11 10.54
N HIS A 120 -9.04 12.97 9.86
CA HIS A 120 -8.18 11.84 10.28
C HIS A 120 -6.73 12.02 9.84
N ASN A 121 -6.02 12.94 10.47
CA ASN A 121 -4.59 13.18 10.29
C ASN A 121 -3.85 13.18 11.64
N SER A 122 -2.52 13.29 11.61
CA SER A 122 -1.71 13.41 12.81
C SER A 122 -0.70 14.52 12.62
N TYR A 123 -0.66 15.46 13.56
CA TYR A 123 0.24 16.61 13.52
C TYR A 123 0.54 17.10 14.93
N GLN A 124 1.41 18.11 15.00
CA GLN A 124 1.78 18.80 16.21
C GLN A 124 1.71 20.31 15.95
N LYS A 125 1.07 21.05 16.86
CA LYS A 125 1.12 22.53 16.92
C LYS A 125 1.79 22.95 18.23
N ILE A 126 2.48 24.08 18.20
CA ILE A 126 3.14 24.67 19.37
C ILE A 126 2.78 26.15 19.40
N VAL A 127 2.47 26.66 20.59
CA VAL A 127 2.39 28.10 20.87
C VAL A 127 3.37 28.40 21.99
N VAL A 128 4.14 29.48 21.84
CA VAL A 128 5.03 29.97 22.89
C VAL A 128 4.21 30.92 23.75
N GLU A 129 3.80 30.43 24.92
CA GLU A 129 2.93 31.15 25.84
C GLU A 129 3.47 30.95 27.26
N LYS A 130 3.78 32.05 27.95
CA LYS A 130 4.12 31.97 29.37
C LYS A 130 2.81 31.84 30.15
N LEU A 131 2.52 30.62 30.61
CA LEU A 131 1.35 30.36 31.47
C LEU A 131 1.57 30.77 32.93
N TYR A 132 2.78 31.21 33.30
CA TYR A 132 3.07 31.63 34.66
C TYR A 132 2.32 32.92 34.98
N ASP A 133 1.63 32.89 36.12
CA ASP A 133 0.90 33.95 36.82
C ASP A 133 -0.61 34.10 36.50
N ASN A 134 -1.12 33.62 35.36
CA ASN A 134 -2.51 33.86 34.95
C ASN A 134 -3.40 32.62 34.75
N THR A 135 -2.95 31.40 35.07
CA THR A 135 -3.74 30.18 34.86
C THR A 135 -3.96 29.34 36.11
N SER A 136 -5.10 28.64 36.19
CA SER A 136 -5.48 27.80 37.33
C SER A 136 -4.79 26.43 37.36
N ILE A 137 -3.72 26.26 36.59
CA ILE A 137 -3.09 24.94 36.41
C ILE A 137 -2.18 24.64 37.59
N ASN A 138 -2.52 23.59 38.34
CA ASN A 138 -1.77 23.15 39.51
C ASN A 138 -0.67 22.13 39.11
N TYR A 139 0.61 22.50 39.26
CA TYR A 139 1.72 21.60 38.95
C TYR A 139 2.90 21.74 39.93
N SER A 140 3.63 20.63 40.12
CA SER A 140 4.83 20.63 40.96
C SER A 140 6.01 21.32 40.27
N ASN A 141 6.77 22.11 41.05
CA ASN A 141 7.98 22.79 40.58
C ASN A 141 9.03 21.87 39.93
N ARG A 142 9.01 20.56 40.21
CA ARG A 142 9.96 19.59 39.65
C ARG A 142 9.51 18.97 38.31
N GLN A 143 8.28 19.19 37.87
CA GLN A 143 7.76 18.60 36.63
C GLN A 143 8.10 19.47 35.42
N ARG A 144 8.85 18.96 34.44
CA ARG A 144 9.09 19.71 33.20
C ARG A 144 7.86 19.77 32.29
N TYR A 145 7.25 18.61 32.06
CA TYR A 145 6.08 18.48 31.18
C TYR A 145 4.82 18.35 32.03
N VAL A 146 3.91 19.31 31.89
CA VAL A 146 2.62 19.32 32.57
C VAL A 146 1.55 18.86 31.59
N LYS A 147 0.80 17.82 31.95
CA LYS A 147 -0.35 17.36 31.17
C LYS A 147 -1.52 18.32 31.46
N ILE A 148 -2.07 18.95 30.43
CA ILE A 148 -3.19 19.88 30.59
C ILE A 148 -4.50 19.14 30.30
N CYS A 149 -4.67 18.67 29.07
CA CYS A 149 -5.94 18.12 28.62
C CYS A 149 -5.72 16.96 27.64
N VAL A 150 -6.66 16.02 27.64
CA VAL A 150 -6.81 15.00 26.59
C VAL A 150 -8.20 15.14 26.00
N ILE A 151 -8.28 15.22 24.68
CA ILE A 151 -9.54 15.31 23.95
C ILE A 151 -9.68 14.08 23.09
N ASP A 152 -10.83 13.44 23.19
CA ASP A 152 -11.15 12.18 22.55
C ASP A 152 -12.28 12.37 21.53
N PHE A 153 -12.03 11.89 20.30
CA PHE A 153 -13.02 11.85 19.23
C PHE A 153 -12.78 10.61 18.36
N ASN A 154 -13.63 9.60 18.45
CA ASN A 154 -13.43 8.29 17.81
C ASN A 154 -12.05 7.67 18.16
N ASN A 155 -11.21 7.49 17.15
CA ASN A 155 -9.83 7.04 17.20
C ASN A 155 -8.81 8.19 17.23
N ILE A 156 -9.27 9.45 17.22
CA ILE A 156 -8.41 10.63 17.35
C ILE A 156 -8.23 10.93 18.84
N LYS A 157 -6.97 11.05 19.24
CA LYS A 157 -6.54 11.50 20.57
C LYS A 157 -5.76 12.80 20.41
N ILE A 158 -6.20 13.88 21.05
CA ILE A 158 -5.49 15.16 21.08
C ILE A 158 -4.94 15.37 22.48
N PHE A 159 -3.63 15.53 22.59
CA PHE A 159 -2.93 15.78 23.84
C PHE A 159 -2.48 17.22 23.89
N ILE A 160 -2.85 17.94 24.94
CA ILE A 160 -2.37 19.28 25.24
C ILE A 160 -1.46 19.20 26.47
N SER A 161 -0.25 19.71 26.34
CA SER A 161 0.75 19.69 27.40
C SER A 161 1.59 20.97 27.38
N TYR A 162 2.06 21.39 28.55
CA TYR A 162 2.95 22.52 28.70
C TYR A 162 4.38 22.06 29.02
N ASP A 163 5.36 22.50 28.22
CA ASP A 163 6.79 22.36 28.54
C ASP A 163 7.26 23.61 29.29
N ARG A 164 7.41 23.47 30.61
CA ARG A 164 7.82 24.56 31.52
C ARG A 164 9.22 25.09 31.27
N PHE A 165 10.08 24.31 30.61
CA PHE A 165 11.44 24.73 30.31
C PHE A 165 11.48 25.65 29.08
N LEU A 166 10.65 25.33 28.07
CA LEU A 166 10.57 26.10 26.83
C LEU A 166 9.48 27.19 26.87
N ASN A 167 8.61 27.17 27.89
CA ASN A 167 7.39 27.98 27.97
C ASN A 167 6.51 27.80 26.73
N GLU A 168 6.30 26.54 26.37
CA GLU A 168 5.58 26.15 25.15
C GLU A 168 4.36 25.29 25.50
N ILE A 169 3.21 25.65 24.95
CA ILE A 169 2.03 24.80 24.95
C ILE A 169 2.02 24.02 23.65
N LYS A 170 1.93 22.70 23.81
CA LYS A 170 2.05 21.74 22.73
C LYS A 170 0.75 20.98 22.58
N LEU A 171 0.20 21.01 21.37
CA LEU A 171 -0.92 20.20 20.94
C LEU A 171 -0.41 19.08 20.03
N VAL A 172 -0.76 17.82 20.35
CA VAL A 172 -0.40 16.66 19.55
C VAL A 172 -1.67 15.87 19.20
N LYS A 173 -2.04 15.89 17.93
CA LYS A 173 -3.16 15.10 17.39
C LYS A 173 -2.66 13.78 16.84
N LEU A 174 -3.25 12.67 17.27
CA LEU A 174 -2.82 11.32 16.90
C LEU A 174 -4.00 10.42 16.56
N LEU A 175 -3.78 9.54 15.58
CA LEU A 175 -4.65 8.41 15.31
C LEU A 175 -4.22 7.20 16.14
N PHE A 176 -5.13 6.72 16.99
CA PHE A 176 -4.98 5.56 17.86
C PHE A 176 -6.11 4.56 17.58
N ASP A 177 -5.82 3.60 16.70
CA ASP A 177 -6.80 2.60 16.26
C ASP A 177 -6.62 1.30 17.04
N VAL A 178 -7.63 0.86 17.78
CA VAL A 178 -7.64 -0.47 18.40
C VAL A 178 -8.38 -1.44 17.48
N SER A 179 -7.62 -2.30 16.80
CA SER A 179 -8.18 -3.27 15.84
C SER A 179 -8.68 -4.56 16.48
N TYR A 180 -8.16 -4.90 17.66
CA TYR A 180 -8.58 -6.06 18.44
C TYR A 180 -8.16 -5.85 19.89
N ILE A 181 -9.02 -6.23 20.82
CA ILE A 181 -8.71 -6.27 22.24
C ILE A 181 -9.49 -7.44 22.87
N ASN A 182 -8.81 -8.20 23.72
CA ASN A 182 -9.45 -9.21 24.54
C ASN A 182 -10.24 -8.52 25.65
N GLU A 183 -11.43 -9.04 25.97
CA GLU A 183 -12.35 -8.50 26.99
C GLU A 183 -11.71 -8.29 28.37
N ASN A 184 -10.69 -9.08 28.73
CA ASN A 184 -10.02 -8.99 30.02
C ASN A 184 -8.81 -8.05 30.00
N ILE A 185 -8.55 -7.38 28.88
CA ILE A 185 -7.46 -6.41 28.73
C ILE A 185 -8.04 -5.03 28.47
N TYR A 186 -7.55 -4.05 29.21
CA TYR A 186 -7.81 -2.65 28.96
C TYR A 186 -6.53 -1.96 28.51
N ILE A 187 -6.63 -1.12 27.47
CA ILE A 187 -5.52 -0.29 27.00
C ILE A 187 -5.97 1.17 26.90
N GLU A 188 -5.09 2.08 27.30
CA GLU A 188 -5.37 3.51 27.26
C GLU A 188 -4.10 4.28 26.89
N LEU A 189 -4.22 5.17 25.91
CA LEU A 189 -3.12 6.04 25.52
C LEU A 189 -3.12 7.29 26.41
N LEU A 190 -2.31 7.28 27.47
CA LEU A 190 -2.24 8.38 28.44
C LEU A 190 -1.45 9.59 27.92
N SER A 191 -0.53 9.37 26.98
CA SER A 191 0.24 10.42 26.30
C SER A 191 0.66 9.96 24.89
N PRO A 192 1.20 10.86 24.04
CA PRO A 192 1.70 10.52 22.71
C PRO A 192 2.75 9.38 22.63
N GLN A 193 3.29 8.93 23.77
CA GLN A 193 4.26 7.84 23.87
C GLN A 193 3.95 6.85 25.01
N LYS A 194 3.05 7.15 25.94
CA LYS A 194 2.76 6.30 27.10
C LYS A 194 1.43 5.58 26.92
N LEU A 195 1.49 4.26 26.95
CA LEU A 195 0.33 3.39 26.94
C LEU A 195 0.19 2.72 28.30
N LEU A 196 -0.97 2.81 28.91
CA LEU A 196 -1.36 2.01 30.06
C LEU A 196 -2.00 0.72 29.57
N VAL A 197 -1.60 -0.40 30.13
CA VAL A 197 -2.21 -1.71 29.90
C VAL A 197 -2.59 -2.29 31.25
N ARG A 198 -3.83 -2.75 31.38
CA ARG A 198 -4.36 -3.39 32.59
C ARG A 198 -4.91 -4.78 32.26
N ASN A 199 -4.67 -5.74 33.14
CA ASN A 199 -5.41 -6.99 33.18
C ASN A 199 -6.58 -6.80 34.16
N LEU A 200 -7.80 -6.88 33.65
CA LEU A 200 -9.01 -6.59 34.41
C LEU A 200 -9.34 -7.68 35.45
N GLN A 201 -8.83 -8.90 35.29
CA GLN A 201 -9.14 -10.01 36.19
C GLN A 201 -8.31 -10.02 37.47
N ASN A 202 -7.09 -9.49 37.43
CA ASN A 202 -6.18 -9.49 38.58
C ASN A 202 -5.69 -8.08 38.95
N ALA A 203 -6.25 -7.05 38.32
CA ALA A 203 -5.91 -5.63 38.48
C ALA A 203 -4.42 -5.29 38.22
N ASP A 204 -3.63 -6.21 37.66
CA ASP A 204 -2.25 -5.93 37.28
C ASP A 204 -2.24 -4.81 36.22
N SER A 205 -1.29 -3.88 36.34
CA SER A 205 -1.15 -2.79 35.39
C SER A 205 0.30 -2.49 35.06
N GLN A 206 0.55 -2.05 33.83
CA GLN A 206 1.86 -1.62 33.40
C GLN A 206 1.79 -0.40 32.49
N MET A 207 2.63 0.60 32.80
CA MET A 207 2.87 1.74 31.93
C MET A 207 4.01 1.43 30.95
N ILE A 208 3.72 1.58 29.66
CA ILE A 208 4.63 1.23 28.57
C ILE A 208 5.03 2.52 27.85
N ASN A 209 6.34 2.73 27.69
CA ASN A 209 6.85 3.75 26.78
C ASN A 209 7.01 3.17 25.36
N LEU A 210 6.11 3.54 24.46
CA LEU A 210 6.04 3.04 23.08
C LEU A 210 7.26 3.40 22.22
N ASN A 211 8.05 4.42 22.60
CA ASN A 211 9.30 4.74 21.93
C ASN A 211 10.39 3.70 22.21
N LYS A 212 10.33 3.04 23.37
CA LYS A 212 11.29 1.98 23.76
C LYS A 212 10.95 0.63 23.13
N ILE A 213 9.74 0.47 22.60
CA ILE A 213 9.30 -0.80 22.01
C ILE A 213 9.90 -0.97 20.60
N LYS A 214 10.70 -2.04 20.47
CA LYS A 214 11.43 -2.39 19.26
C LYS A 214 10.65 -3.40 18.40
N LEU A 215 11.27 -3.82 17.30
CA LEU A 215 10.83 -4.94 16.47
C LEU A 215 11.08 -6.31 17.12
N SER A 216 11.68 -6.33 18.32
CA SER A 216 11.89 -7.50 19.18
C SER A 216 10.92 -7.47 20.36
N GLN A 217 10.66 -8.65 20.93
CA GLN A 217 9.65 -8.87 21.95
C GLN A 217 10.11 -8.26 23.28
N THR A 218 9.20 -7.61 24.00
CA THR A 218 9.48 -7.00 25.31
C THR A 218 8.50 -7.56 26.33
N LEU A 219 9.03 -8.19 27.40
CA LEU A 219 8.22 -8.74 28.49
C LEU A 219 7.59 -7.60 29.30
N LEU A 220 6.29 -7.72 29.55
CA LEU A 220 5.52 -6.85 30.44
C LEU A 220 5.56 -7.44 31.86
N LYS A 221 6.64 -7.16 32.59
CA LYS A 221 6.94 -7.75 33.91
C LYS A 221 5.82 -7.59 34.93
N SER A 222 5.08 -6.49 34.88
CA SER A 222 4.04 -6.16 35.86
C SER A 222 2.67 -6.71 35.48
N LEU A 223 2.54 -7.38 34.33
CA LEU A 223 1.29 -7.98 33.86
C LEU A 223 1.40 -9.50 33.83
N ARG A 224 0.70 -10.18 34.74
CA ARG A 224 0.65 -11.64 34.78
C ARG A 224 -0.52 -12.18 33.96
N PRO A 225 -0.35 -13.32 33.26
CA PRO A 225 -1.47 -14.00 32.62
C PRO A 225 -2.47 -14.51 33.66
N SER A 226 -3.74 -14.15 33.50
CA SER A 226 -4.89 -14.75 34.21
C SER A 226 -5.60 -15.79 33.34
N ASP A 227 -6.50 -16.58 33.93
CA ASP A 227 -7.16 -17.69 33.22
C ASP A 227 -7.97 -17.23 31.99
N GLY A 228 -8.61 -16.06 32.05
CA GLY A 228 -9.38 -15.49 30.93
C GLY A 228 -8.54 -15.08 29.73
N ILE A 229 -7.23 -14.87 29.91
CA ILE A 229 -6.32 -14.51 28.82
C ILE A 229 -5.37 -15.64 28.44
N ARG A 230 -5.11 -16.61 29.32
CA ARG A 230 -4.10 -17.67 29.14
C ARG A 230 -4.33 -18.55 27.91
N ASN A 231 -5.56 -18.69 27.45
CA ASN A 231 -5.89 -19.48 26.25
C ASN A 231 -5.79 -18.70 24.94
N ASN A 232 -5.54 -17.39 25.02
CA ASN A 232 -5.41 -16.51 23.86
C ASN A 232 -3.93 -16.22 23.55
N HIS A 233 -3.58 -16.26 22.27
CA HIS A 233 -2.23 -15.90 21.84
C HIS A 233 -2.12 -14.38 21.79
N ILE A 234 -2.94 -13.74 20.98
CA ILE A 234 -3.01 -12.28 20.84
C ILE A 234 -4.02 -11.76 21.86
N LEU A 235 -3.64 -10.69 22.57
CA LEU A 235 -4.44 -10.05 23.59
C LEU A 235 -4.92 -8.66 23.15
N ALA A 236 -4.08 -7.91 22.44
CA ALA A 236 -4.50 -6.66 21.84
C ALA A 236 -3.68 -6.35 20.59
N VAL A 237 -4.31 -5.66 19.64
CA VAL A 237 -3.68 -5.16 18.43
C VAL A 237 -4.16 -3.74 18.18
N PHE A 238 -3.23 -2.80 18.18
CA PHE A 238 -3.53 -1.39 17.95
C PHE A 238 -2.53 -0.74 17.01
N THR A 239 -2.91 0.36 16.38
CA THR A 239 -2.06 1.15 15.49
C THR A 239 -1.91 2.55 16.05
N LEU A 240 -0.67 3.02 16.13
CA LEU A 240 -0.32 4.38 16.54
C LEU A 240 0.77 4.90 15.61
N LYS A 241 0.63 6.13 15.09
CA LYS A 241 1.60 6.75 14.17
C LYS A 241 1.97 5.83 12.99
N LYS A 242 0.95 5.19 12.40
CA LYS A 242 1.08 4.20 11.30
C LYS A 242 1.92 2.96 11.64
N LYS A 243 2.20 2.70 12.91
CA LYS A 243 2.91 1.51 13.40
C LYS A 243 1.92 0.62 14.16
N ARG A 244 1.88 -0.67 13.81
CA ARG A 244 1.01 -1.66 14.44
C ARG A 244 1.74 -2.28 15.63
N TYR A 245 1.08 -2.43 16.75
CA TYR A 245 1.60 -3.03 17.97
C TYR A 245 0.77 -4.26 18.33
N PHE A 246 1.42 -5.24 18.94
CA PHE A 246 0.81 -6.49 19.37
C PHE A 246 1.13 -6.71 20.84
N ILE A 247 0.10 -6.89 21.66
CA ILE A 247 0.22 -7.41 23.04
C ILE A 247 -0.25 -8.86 22.97
N PHE A 248 0.55 -9.79 23.47
CA PHE A 248 0.35 -11.23 23.24
C PHE A 248 1.00 -12.07 24.34
N ASN A 249 0.47 -13.27 24.56
CA ASN A 249 1.01 -14.22 25.52
C ASN A 249 2.20 -15.00 24.96
N GLN A 250 3.13 -15.30 25.85
CA GLN A 250 4.17 -16.30 25.73
C GLN A 250 4.15 -17.24 26.95
N SER A 251 4.94 -18.32 26.88
CA SER A 251 5.05 -19.28 27.98
C SER A 251 5.53 -18.66 29.30
N ASN A 252 6.29 -17.56 29.24
CA ASN A 252 6.85 -16.87 30.39
C ASN A 252 6.17 -15.53 30.74
N GLY A 253 5.00 -15.23 30.17
CA GLY A 253 4.24 -14.02 30.50
C GLY A 253 3.69 -13.26 29.29
N ILE A 254 3.26 -12.03 29.51
CA ILE A 254 2.69 -11.15 28.49
C ILE A 254 3.78 -10.30 27.87
N HIS A 255 3.80 -10.19 26.54
CA HIS A 255 4.79 -9.42 25.80
C HIS A 255 4.13 -8.37 24.90
N ILE A 256 4.90 -7.35 24.55
CA ILE A 256 4.56 -6.38 23.52
C ILE A 256 5.61 -6.37 22.40
N LEU A 257 5.17 -6.13 21.16
CA LEU A 257 6.02 -6.07 19.97
C LEU A 257 5.51 -5.02 18.97
N ARG A 258 6.43 -4.33 18.29
CA ARG A 258 6.10 -3.42 17.19
C ARG A 258 6.26 -4.09 15.82
N SER A 259 5.23 -3.97 14.97
CA SER A 259 5.21 -4.21 13.52
C SER A 259 5.83 -5.53 13.01
N ASN A 260 5.93 -6.57 13.82
CA ASN A 260 6.54 -7.85 13.43
C ASN A 260 5.67 -9.07 13.78
N PRO A 261 4.48 -9.22 13.15
CA PRO A 261 3.55 -10.31 13.46
C PRO A 261 4.14 -11.71 13.23
N LYS A 262 5.12 -11.86 12.33
CA LYS A 262 5.79 -13.15 12.06
C LYS A 262 6.67 -13.58 13.22
N LEU A 263 7.40 -12.66 13.84
CA LEU A 263 8.18 -12.95 15.04
C LEU A 263 7.28 -13.24 16.23
N MET A 264 6.23 -12.44 16.42
CA MET A 264 5.21 -12.63 17.48
C MET A 264 4.62 -14.05 17.47
N SER A 265 4.15 -14.47 16.31
CA SER A 265 3.51 -15.77 16.10
C SER A 265 4.50 -16.93 15.87
N GLN A 266 5.81 -16.64 15.90
CA GLN A 266 6.89 -17.57 15.56
C GLN A 266 6.62 -18.32 14.24
N HIS A 267 6.23 -17.56 13.22
CA HIS A 267 5.83 -18.07 11.92
C HIS A 267 7.01 -18.73 11.18
N ARG A 268 6.78 -19.93 10.65
CA ARG A 268 7.69 -20.59 9.69
C ARG A 268 6.87 -21.26 8.58
N SER A 269 7.39 -21.19 7.36
CA SER A 269 6.78 -21.83 6.20
C SER A 269 7.82 -22.45 5.27
N ILE A 270 7.50 -23.60 4.71
CA ILE A 270 8.17 -24.22 3.57
C ILE A 270 7.06 -24.76 2.67
N LEU A 271 6.59 -23.90 1.77
CA LEU A 271 5.47 -24.15 0.90
C LEU A 271 5.93 -24.30 -0.55
N LYS A 272 5.32 -25.25 -1.24
CA LYS A 272 5.40 -25.45 -2.68
C LYS A 272 4.06 -25.08 -3.30
N VAL A 273 4.11 -24.81 -4.60
CA VAL A 273 2.93 -24.36 -5.35
C VAL A 273 2.82 -25.08 -6.67
N PHE A 274 1.59 -25.38 -7.06
CA PHE A 274 1.23 -25.79 -8.42
C PHE A 274 -0.05 -25.09 -8.87
N ALA A 275 -0.36 -25.22 -10.16
CA ALA A 275 -1.46 -24.51 -10.79
C ALA A 275 -2.25 -25.46 -11.68
N THR A 276 -3.57 -25.44 -11.53
CA THR A 276 -4.53 -26.17 -12.39
C THR A 276 -5.16 -25.19 -13.38
N SER A 277 -6.23 -25.59 -14.07
CA SER A 277 -6.99 -24.71 -14.98
C SER A 277 -7.82 -23.66 -14.25
N LYS A 278 -8.17 -23.87 -12.97
CA LYS A 278 -9.11 -23.02 -12.21
C LYS A 278 -8.54 -22.46 -10.91
N SER A 279 -7.40 -22.96 -10.43
CA SER A 279 -6.87 -22.56 -9.12
C SER A 279 -5.34 -22.69 -9.00
N PHE A 280 -4.79 -21.90 -8.07
CA PHE A 280 -3.48 -22.18 -7.49
C PHE A 280 -3.64 -23.06 -6.27
N HIS A 281 -2.70 -23.97 -6.09
CA HIS A 281 -2.63 -24.86 -4.95
C HIS A 281 -1.32 -24.65 -4.23
N ILE A 282 -1.39 -24.53 -2.92
CA ILE A 282 -0.28 -24.23 -2.03
C ILE A 282 -0.23 -25.34 -0.98
N PHE A 283 0.91 -26.00 -0.84
CA PHE A 283 1.03 -27.13 0.08
C PHE A 283 2.42 -27.19 0.70
N GLY A 284 2.53 -27.81 1.87
CA GLY A 284 3.81 -28.00 2.56
C GLY A 284 3.71 -27.64 4.03
N LEU A 285 4.84 -27.24 4.62
CA LEU A 285 4.90 -26.91 6.04
C LEU A 285 4.48 -25.47 6.28
N PHE A 286 3.51 -25.26 7.17
CA PHE A 286 3.07 -23.93 7.59
C PHE A 286 2.69 -23.97 9.06
N LYS A 287 3.37 -23.16 9.87
CA LYS A 287 3.15 -23.14 11.32
C LYS A 287 3.36 -21.77 11.94
N HIS A 288 2.67 -21.61 13.06
CA HIS A 288 2.82 -20.54 14.03
C HIS A 288 3.06 -21.19 15.38
N ASN A 289 4.32 -21.15 15.82
CA ASN A 289 4.75 -21.83 17.04
C ASN A 289 4.63 -20.96 18.29
N GLY A 290 4.12 -19.73 18.17
CA GLY A 290 3.81 -18.88 19.31
C GLY A 290 2.89 -19.57 20.31
N TYR A 291 2.97 -19.17 21.57
CA TYR A 291 2.16 -19.73 22.65
C TYR A 291 0.67 -19.66 22.30
N LYS A 292 -0.02 -20.80 22.26
CA LYS A 292 -1.44 -20.93 21.85
C LYS A 292 -1.74 -20.40 20.43
N ALA A 293 -0.74 -20.24 19.56
CA ALA A 293 -0.91 -19.80 18.16
C ALA A 293 -1.15 -20.96 17.17
N LYS A 294 -0.92 -22.21 17.63
CA LYS A 294 -0.97 -23.40 16.78
C LYS A 294 -2.34 -23.53 16.09
N HIS A 295 -2.33 -23.61 14.76
CA HIS A 295 -3.51 -23.74 13.88
C HIS A 295 -4.52 -22.58 13.94
N LYS A 296 -4.27 -21.51 14.72
CA LYS A 296 -5.21 -20.39 14.83
C LYS A 296 -5.25 -19.52 13.57
N PHE A 297 -4.13 -19.42 12.85
CA PHE A 297 -3.97 -18.47 11.74
C PHE A 297 -3.96 -19.15 10.36
N ASP A 298 -4.87 -20.10 10.16
CA ASP A 298 -4.97 -20.89 8.93
C ASP A 298 -5.90 -20.27 7.88
N ASN A 299 -6.71 -19.27 8.24
CA ASN A 299 -7.59 -18.59 7.29
C ASN A 299 -6.76 -17.80 6.27
N LEU A 300 -7.21 -17.82 5.02
CA LEU A 300 -6.56 -17.23 3.87
C LEU A 300 -7.37 -16.05 3.36
N TYR A 301 -6.68 -14.95 3.10
CA TYR A 301 -7.29 -13.71 2.65
C TYR A 301 -6.56 -13.13 1.45
N LEU A 302 -7.30 -12.45 0.56
CA LEU A 302 -6.72 -11.64 -0.51
C LEU A 302 -6.78 -10.16 -0.13
N GLN A 303 -5.61 -9.53 -0.03
CA GLN A 303 -5.46 -8.08 0.16
C GLN A 303 -5.89 -7.51 1.54
N ASN A 304 -7.02 -7.93 2.10
CA ASN A 304 -7.53 -7.51 3.41
C ASN A 304 -8.47 -8.57 4.02
N ASN A 305 -8.97 -8.33 5.23
CA ASN A 305 -9.85 -9.23 5.97
C ASN A 305 -11.25 -9.41 5.34
N LYS A 306 -11.69 -8.52 4.44
CA LYS A 306 -13.02 -8.62 3.79
C LYS A 306 -13.05 -9.69 2.71
N ASN A 307 -11.90 -10.04 2.12
CA ASN A 307 -11.81 -11.02 1.04
C ASN A 307 -11.27 -12.36 1.56
N ASN A 308 -12.05 -13.03 2.40
CA ASN A 308 -11.74 -14.40 2.83
C ASN A 308 -11.92 -15.36 1.64
N ILE A 309 -10.91 -16.19 1.39
CA ILE A 309 -10.90 -17.16 0.27
C ILE A 309 -10.82 -18.61 0.75
N GLY A 310 -11.06 -18.84 2.04
CA GLY A 310 -11.03 -20.15 2.69
C GLY A 310 -9.90 -20.27 3.70
N LYS A 311 -9.44 -21.50 3.95
CA LYS A 311 -8.41 -21.80 4.95
C LYS A 311 -7.47 -22.89 4.48
N PHE A 312 -6.30 -22.96 5.10
CA PHE A 312 -5.43 -24.11 4.98
C PHE A 312 -6.09 -25.33 5.65
N SER A 313 -6.27 -26.40 4.87
CA SER A 313 -6.66 -27.72 5.37
C SER A 313 -5.44 -28.45 5.92
N ARG A 314 -5.58 -29.03 7.11
CA ARG A 314 -4.55 -29.84 7.79
C ARG A 314 -5.00 -31.30 7.84
N PRO A 315 -4.69 -32.13 6.83
CA PRO A 315 -5.15 -33.52 6.79
C PRO A 315 -4.70 -34.34 8.00
N PHE A 316 -3.51 -34.04 8.54
CA PHE A 316 -2.92 -34.77 9.67
C PHE A 316 -2.92 -33.95 10.97
N LYS A 317 -4.01 -33.22 11.25
CA LYS A 317 -4.11 -32.30 12.42
C LYS A 317 -3.78 -32.97 13.76
N ASN A 318 -4.16 -34.24 13.92
CA ASN A 318 -4.00 -35.01 15.16
C ASN A 318 -2.60 -35.66 15.28
N TRP A 319 -1.81 -35.72 14.22
CA TRP A 319 -0.49 -36.35 14.25
C TRP A 319 0.60 -35.35 14.62
N LYS A 320 1.35 -35.64 15.68
CA LYS A 320 2.32 -34.71 16.27
C LYS A 320 3.36 -34.19 15.25
N LEU A 321 3.83 -35.06 14.37
CA LEU A 321 4.85 -34.75 13.36
C LEU A 321 4.27 -34.08 12.10
N LEU A 322 3.10 -34.54 11.63
CA LEU A 322 2.53 -34.11 10.34
C LEU A 322 1.49 -33.00 10.45
N ASN A 323 1.11 -32.58 11.67
CA ASN A 323 0.14 -31.49 11.86
C ASN A 323 0.55 -30.14 11.27
N GLN A 324 1.83 -29.98 10.90
CA GLN A 324 2.36 -28.79 10.24
C GLN A 324 2.08 -28.77 8.73
N LEU A 325 1.72 -29.92 8.15
CA LEU A 325 1.39 -30.02 6.73
C LEU A 325 0.04 -29.38 6.47
N VAL A 326 0.06 -28.44 5.53
CA VAL A 326 -1.13 -27.74 5.06
C VAL A 326 -1.32 -27.95 3.57
N TYR A 327 -2.58 -27.81 3.16
CA TYR A 327 -2.99 -27.67 1.79
C TYR A 327 -3.99 -26.53 1.69
N GLY A 328 -3.76 -25.60 0.76
CA GLY A 328 -4.61 -24.45 0.50
C GLY A 328 -4.89 -24.33 -1.00
N LYS A 329 -6.08 -23.86 -1.32
CA LYS A 329 -6.54 -23.63 -2.69
C LYS A 329 -6.96 -22.17 -2.82
N VAL A 330 -6.54 -21.52 -3.91
CA VAL A 330 -6.94 -20.16 -4.25
C VAL A 330 -7.55 -20.19 -5.65
N ASN A 331 -8.85 -19.92 -5.77
CA ASN A 331 -9.51 -19.96 -7.07
C ASN A 331 -9.17 -18.70 -7.87
N TYR A 332 -9.10 -18.84 -9.20
CA TYR A 332 -8.84 -17.70 -10.08
C TYR A 332 -9.98 -16.69 -10.09
N GLN A 333 -11.21 -17.14 -9.85
CA GLN A 333 -12.37 -16.25 -9.74
C GLN A 333 -12.23 -15.31 -8.53
N ASP A 334 -11.80 -15.82 -7.38
CA ASP A 334 -11.58 -15.01 -6.16
C ASP A 334 -10.54 -13.90 -6.41
N VAL A 335 -9.49 -14.18 -7.19
CA VAL A 335 -8.49 -13.18 -7.58
C VAL A 335 -9.10 -12.10 -8.48
N LYS A 336 -9.96 -12.47 -9.44
CA LYS A 336 -10.64 -11.49 -10.30
C LYS A 336 -11.61 -10.59 -9.54
N ASN A 337 -12.36 -11.15 -8.58
CA ASN A 337 -13.38 -10.42 -7.82
C ASN A 337 -12.82 -9.26 -6.98
N THR A 338 -11.51 -9.23 -6.73
CA THR A 338 -10.87 -8.12 -6.00
C THR A 338 -10.77 -6.81 -6.78
N ASN A 339 -11.05 -6.80 -8.10
CA ASN A 339 -10.87 -5.66 -9.01
C ASN A 339 -9.47 -5.02 -8.97
N ARG A 340 -8.45 -5.78 -8.55
CA ARG A 340 -7.05 -5.32 -8.47
C ARG A 340 -6.15 -6.22 -9.30
N ILE A 341 -5.14 -5.60 -9.92
CA ILE A 341 -4.11 -6.33 -10.67
C ILE A 341 -3.28 -7.20 -9.73
N HIS A 342 -2.91 -6.69 -8.55
CA HIS A 342 -2.05 -7.38 -7.58
C HIS A 342 -2.76 -7.57 -6.25
N ASN A 343 -2.81 -8.83 -5.79
CA ASN A 343 -3.47 -9.23 -4.56
C ASN A 343 -2.50 -10.00 -3.67
N ASN A 344 -2.13 -9.41 -2.53
CA ASN A 344 -1.28 -10.12 -1.58
C ASN A 344 -2.06 -11.24 -0.90
N LEU A 345 -1.42 -12.40 -0.77
CA LEU A 345 -1.97 -13.52 -0.01
C LEU A 345 -1.61 -13.36 1.47
N LEU A 346 -2.63 -13.24 2.31
CA LEU A 346 -2.53 -13.02 3.74
C LEU A 346 -3.02 -14.26 4.49
N CYS A 347 -2.54 -14.45 5.72
CA CYS A 347 -3.13 -15.38 6.67
C CYS A 347 -3.60 -14.65 7.93
N GLY A 348 -4.57 -15.25 8.62
CA GLY A 348 -5.22 -14.69 9.79
C GLY A 348 -6.10 -15.71 10.50
N ASP A 349 -6.81 -15.28 11.53
CA ASP A 349 -7.93 -16.02 12.11
C ASP A 349 -9.24 -15.52 11.49
N GLU A 350 -10.39 -15.85 12.08
CA GLU A 350 -11.72 -15.42 11.61
C GLU A 350 -11.97 -13.91 11.79
N ASN A 351 -11.28 -13.28 12.74
CA ASN A 351 -11.53 -11.90 13.15
C ASN A 351 -10.56 -10.92 12.51
N MET A 352 -9.32 -11.34 12.21
CA MET A 352 -8.28 -10.44 11.71
C MET A 352 -7.29 -11.10 10.76
N THR A 353 -6.77 -10.29 9.82
CA THR A 353 -5.54 -10.63 9.09
C THR A 353 -4.31 -10.38 9.96
N LEU A 354 -3.43 -11.37 10.01
CA LEU A 354 -2.21 -11.32 10.79
C LEU A 354 -1.02 -10.82 9.95
N HIS A 355 -0.66 -11.55 8.88
CA HIS A 355 0.48 -11.18 8.03
C HIS A 355 0.42 -11.79 6.63
N ASN A 356 1.25 -11.24 5.73
CA ASN A 356 1.46 -11.81 4.39
C ASN A 356 2.16 -13.18 4.44
N ILE A 357 1.71 -14.10 3.61
CA ILE A 357 2.32 -15.43 3.46
C ILE A 357 3.63 -15.31 2.69
N LYS A 358 4.65 -16.05 3.14
CA LYS A 358 5.88 -16.31 2.37
C LYS A 358 5.91 -17.80 2.06
N LEU A 359 6.38 -18.19 0.87
CA LEU A 359 6.54 -19.62 0.58
C LEU A 359 7.66 -20.24 1.42
N THR A 360 8.80 -19.55 1.50
CA THR A 360 9.96 -19.98 2.30
C THR A 360 10.63 -18.76 2.95
N PRO A 361 11.46 -18.93 4.00
CA PRO A 361 12.22 -17.83 4.59
C PRO A 361 13.19 -17.19 3.57
N PHE A 362 13.70 -17.99 2.63
CA PHE A 362 14.65 -17.59 1.59
C PHE A 362 13.98 -17.19 0.26
N SER A 363 12.71 -16.80 0.31
CA SER A 363 11.97 -16.38 -0.89
C SER A 363 12.62 -15.15 -1.53
N LYS A 364 13.01 -15.26 -2.81
CA LYS A 364 13.57 -14.14 -3.57
C LYS A 364 12.47 -13.14 -3.95
N PRO A 365 12.71 -11.82 -3.84
CA PRO A 365 11.78 -10.80 -4.32
C PRO A 365 11.42 -11.02 -5.79
N VAL A 366 10.21 -10.62 -6.20
CA VAL A 366 9.83 -10.49 -7.63
C VAL A 366 9.81 -11.81 -8.42
N LYS A 367 10.19 -12.95 -7.82
CA LYS A 367 10.21 -14.28 -8.44
C LYS A 367 8.83 -14.74 -8.86
N THR A 368 8.70 -15.25 -10.08
CA THR A 368 7.47 -15.86 -10.60
C THR A 368 7.52 -17.37 -10.43
N TYR A 369 6.46 -17.96 -9.87
CA TYR A 369 6.41 -19.40 -9.63
C TYR A 369 5.53 -20.13 -10.63
N LYS A 370 4.33 -19.60 -10.89
CA LYS A 370 3.34 -20.23 -11.78
C LYS A 370 2.60 -19.18 -12.58
N ILE A 371 2.32 -19.49 -13.84
CA ILE A 371 1.49 -18.70 -14.75
C ILE A 371 0.51 -19.65 -15.44
N ARG A 372 -0.79 -19.33 -15.42
CA ARG A 372 -1.83 -20.07 -16.14
C ARG A 372 -2.81 -19.11 -16.79
N ARG A 373 -3.35 -19.50 -17.95
CA ARG A 373 -4.46 -18.80 -18.60
C ARG A 373 -5.76 -19.17 -17.90
N TYR A 374 -6.61 -18.18 -17.65
CA TYR A 374 -7.97 -18.35 -17.20
C TYR A 374 -8.86 -17.30 -17.85
N LYS A 375 -9.79 -17.73 -18.71
CA LYS A 375 -10.55 -16.85 -19.60
C LYS A 375 -9.57 -15.97 -20.41
N ASP A 376 -9.78 -14.66 -20.42
CA ASP A 376 -8.96 -13.68 -21.13
C ASP A 376 -7.78 -13.14 -20.32
N ASN A 377 -7.50 -13.73 -19.15
CA ASN A 377 -6.45 -13.28 -18.26
C ASN A 377 -5.33 -14.32 -18.11
N ALA A 378 -4.11 -13.83 -17.89
CA ALA A 378 -3.01 -14.60 -17.33
C ALA A 378 -3.02 -14.44 -15.80
N MET A 379 -3.23 -15.56 -15.10
CA MET A 379 -3.12 -15.68 -13.65
C MET A 379 -1.68 -16.00 -13.28
N VAL A 380 -1.09 -15.20 -12.40
CA VAL A 380 0.31 -15.29 -12.02
C VAL A 380 0.45 -15.39 -10.51
N LEU A 381 1.12 -16.44 -10.03
CA LEU A 381 1.55 -16.57 -8.64
C LEU A 381 3.03 -16.22 -8.54
N ARG A 382 3.35 -15.16 -7.80
CA ARG A 382 4.70 -14.61 -7.68
C ARG A 382 4.99 -14.11 -6.26
N ASN A 383 6.23 -13.68 -6.04
CA ASN A 383 6.57 -12.82 -4.91
C ASN A 383 6.53 -11.34 -5.30
N ASN A 384 6.14 -10.48 -4.36
CA ASN A 384 6.34 -9.03 -4.46
C ASN A 384 7.77 -8.60 -4.06
N LEU A 385 8.01 -7.29 -4.03
CA LEU A 385 9.29 -6.68 -3.63
C LEU A 385 9.72 -7.06 -2.20
N LYS A 386 8.77 -7.35 -1.31
CA LYS A 386 9.02 -7.77 0.08
C LYS A 386 9.10 -9.30 0.24
N SER A 387 9.22 -10.02 -0.88
CA SER A 387 9.25 -11.49 -0.95
C SER A 387 7.98 -12.19 -0.46
N ASN A 388 6.85 -11.48 -0.33
CA ASN A 388 5.59 -12.09 0.06
C ASN A 388 4.83 -12.60 -1.17
N VAL A 389 4.01 -13.63 -0.98
CA VAL A 389 3.18 -14.21 -2.04
C VAL A 389 2.12 -13.20 -2.50
N THR A 390 2.08 -12.98 -3.80
CA THR A 390 1.12 -12.11 -4.47
C THR A 390 0.56 -12.84 -5.68
N LEU A 391 -0.76 -12.79 -5.82
CA LEU A 391 -1.49 -13.26 -6.97
C LEU A 391 -1.77 -12.08 -7.88
N THR A 392 -1.55 -12.27 -9.18
CA THR A 392 -1.71 -11.22 -10.17
C THR A 392 -2.60 -11.69 -11.30
N SER A 393 -3.55 -10.84 -11.70
CA SER A 393 -4.41 -11.04 -12.86
C SER A 393 -4.13 -9.92 -13.85
N ILE A 394 -3.66 -10.28 -15.04
CA ILE A 394 -3.44 -9.34 -16.15
C ILE A 394 -4.09 -9.88 -17.43
N PRO A 395 -4.41 -9.03 -18.41
CA PRO A 395 -4.85 -9.50 -19.72
C PRO A 395 -3.86 -10.52 -20.30
N PHE A 396 -4.40 -11.58 -20.90
CA PHE A 396 -3.60 -12.62 -21.51
C PHE A 396 -2.95 -12.09 -22.79
N SER A 397 -1.65 -12.32 -22.93
CA SER A 397 -0.85 -11.86 -24.07
C SER A 397 -0.05 -13.00 -24.69
N PRO A 398 0.38 -12.86 -25.97
CA PRO A 398 0.99 -13.94 -26.74
C PRO A 398 2.27 -14.53 -26.13
N GLU A 399 3.04 -13.77 -25.35
CA GLU A 399 4.24 -14.26 -24.65
C GLU A 399 3.93 -15.39 -23.64
N TYR A 400 2.70 -15.46 -23.12
CA TYR A 400 2.30 -16.47 -22.13
C TYR A 400 1.81 -17.78 -22.74
N THR A 401 1.67 -17.86 -24.07
CA THR A 401 1.32 -19.08 -24.79
C THR A 401 2.39 -20.16 -24.62
N LEU A 402 2.01 -21.44 -24.74
CA LEU A 402 2.96 -22.55 -24.66
C LEU A 402 4.02 -22.47 -25.77
N SER A 403 3.62 -22.13 -27.00
CA SER A 403 4.52 -21.92 -28.13
C SER A 403 5.56 -20.84 -27.83
N SER A 404 5.15 -19.67 -27.34
CA SER A 404 6.09 -18.60 -26.98
C SER A 404 7.00 -18.99 -25.83
N LYS A 405 6.50 -19.67 -24.80
CA LYS A 405 7.33 -20.17 -23.70
C LYS A 405 8.41 -21.14 -24.19
N PHE A 406 8.07 -22.04 -25.11
CA PHE A 406 9.03 -22.94 -25.74
C PHE A 406 10.06 -22.17 -26.57
N LYS A 407 9.63 -21.18 -27.38
CA LYS A 407 10.55 -20.31 -28.14
C LYS A 407 11.50 -19.55 -27.22
N ILE A 408 11.01 -18.99 -26.11
CA ILE A 408 11.84 -18.28 -25.12
C ILE A 408 12.87 -19.23 -24.50
N PHE A 409 12.45 -20.45 -24.14
CA PHE A 409 13.36 -21.46 -23.62
C PHE A 409 14.44 -21.81 -24.64
N LEU A 410 14.07 -22.10 -25.88
CA LEU A 410 15.00 -22.43 -26.96
C LEU A 410 15.96 -21.27 -27.25
N ALA A 411 15.45 -20.04 -27.34
CA ALA A 411 16.25 -18.84 -27.53
C ALA A 411 17.32 -18.66 -26.44
N LYS A 412 16.96 -18.90 -25.17
CA LYS A 412 17.90 -18.86 -24.04
C LYS A 412 18.98 -19.93 -24.12
N VAL A 413 18.66 -21.11 -24.63
CA VAL A 413 19.63 -22.20 -24.79
C VAL A 413 20.59 -21.87 -25.94
N LEU A 414 20.06 -21.42 -27.07
CA LEU A 414 20.84 -21.05 -28.25
C LEU A 414 21.79 -19.88 -27.96
N SER A 415 21.34 -18.88 -27.20
CA SER A 415 22.15 -17.71 -26.85
C SER A 415 23.41 -18.01 -26.06
N LYS A 416 23.45 -19.12 -25.30
CA LYS A 416 24.64 -19.52 -24.53
C LYS A 416 25.81 -19.97 -25.41
N LYS A 417 25.53 -20.45 -26.64
CA LYS A 417 26.54 -20.97 -27.56
C LYS A 417 27.06 -19.90 -28.53
N GLU A 418 26.40 -18.76 -28.64
CA GLU A 418 26.83 -17.69 -29.52
C GLU A 418 27.95 -16.87 -28.86
N LYS A 419 29.04 -16.64 -29.60
CA LYS A 419 30.06 -15.63 -29.23
C LYS A 419 29.40 -14.26 -29.15
N ARG A 420 29.93 -13.36 -28.31
CA ARG A 420 29.46 -11.97 -28.21
C ARG A 420 29.45 -11.34 -29.60
N LYS A 421 28.27 -10.97 -30.07
CA LYS A 421 28.05 -10.26 -31.33
C LYS A 421 27.50 -8.91 -30.92
N ASN A 422 28.19 -7.82 -31.27
CA ASN A 422 27.78 -6.44 -30.98
C ASN A 422 26.38 -6.17 -31.59
N ILE A 423 25.31 -6.50 -30.88
CA ILE A 423 23.94 -6.49 -31.39
C ILE A 423 23.14 -5.38 -30.72
N ASN A 424 22.57 -4.50 -31.56
CA ASN A 424 21.66 -3.44 -31.17
C ASN A 424 20.23 -3.83 -31.57
N LEU A 425 19.32 -3.77 -30.60
CA LEU A 425 17.91 -4.10 -30.79
C LEU A 425 17.04 -2.86 -30.64
N PHE A 426 16.36 -2.49 -31.73
CA PHE A 426 15.50 -1.32 -31.84
C PHE A 426 14.03 -1.72 -31.71
N PHE A 427 13.23 -0.91 -31.03
CA PHE A 427 11.78 -1.12 -30.87
C PHE A 427 11.06 0.16 -30.43
N GLU A 428 9.74 0.22 -30.63
CA GLU A 428 8.87 1.32 -30.17
C GLU A 428 7.48 0.78 -29.79
N LYS A 429 6.76 1.48 -28.90
CA LYS A 429 5.35 1.18 -28.51
C LYS A 429 5.06 -0.32 -28.36
N LYS A 430 5.68 -1.00 -27.39
CA LYS A 430 5.49 -2.45 -27.18
C LYS A 430 5.98 -3.32 -28.35
N SER A 431 6.87 -2.79 -29.20
CA SER A 431 7.23 -3.35 -30.51
C SER A 431 6.02 -3.52 -31.45
N GLU A 432 4.98 -2.71 -31.30
CA GLU A 432 3.75 -2.77 -32.12
C GLU A 432 3.79 -1.77 -33.28
N ARG A 433 4.61 -0.73 -33.18
CA ARG A 433 4.69 0.37 -34.14
C ARG A 433 6.13 0.78 -34.42
N ALA A 434 6.33 1.53 -35.50
CA ALA A 434 7.60 2.10 -35.93
C ALA A 434 7.34 3.52 -36.48
N GLU A 435 7.10 4.47 -35.58
CA GLU A 435 6.59 5.81 -35.89
C GLU A 435 7.44 6.94 -35.30
N GLU A 436 8.39 6.65 -34.42
CA GLU A 436 9.11 7.65 -33.62
C GLU A 436 10.61 7.72 -33.93
N SER A 437 11.43 8.04 -32.93
CA SER A 437 12.86 8.29 -33.07
C SER A 437 13.67 7.02 -33.34
N ALA A 438 13.28 5.86 -32.80
CA ALA A 438 14.06 4.64 -32.90
C ALA A 438 14.07 4.06 -34.31
N ILE A 439 12.96 4.15 -35.06
CA ILE A 439 12.95 3.71 -36.46
C ILE A 439 13.84 4.59 -37.34
N LYS A 440 13.89 5.91 -37.09
CA LYS A 440 14.77 6.85 -37.80
C LYS A 440 16.26 6.58 -37.51
N VAL A 441 16.59 6.34 -36.24
CA VAL A 441 17.96 5.98 -35.85
C VAL A 441 18.34 4.60 -36.42
N PHE A 442 17.42 3.64 -36.41
CA PHE A 442 17.64 2.33 -37.04
C PHE A 442 17.90 2.46 -38.54
N ASP A 443 17.13 3.27 -39.26
CA ASP A 443 17.31 3.50 -40.69
C ASP A 443 18.70 4.08 -41.00
N LYS A 444 19.13 5.11 -40.24
CA LYS A 444 20.49 5.65 -40.35
C LYS A 444 21.54 4.59 -40.04
N ALA A 445 21.39 3.83 -38.96
CA ALA A 445 22.32 2.77 -38.57
C ALA A 445 22.38 1.61 -39.58
N TYR A 446 21.28 1.33 -40.28
CA TYR A 446 21.19 0.30 -41.32
C TYR A 446 21.93 0.70 -42.60
N ASN A 447 21.92 1.99 -42.95
CA ASN A 447 22.54 2.51 -44.18
C ASN A 447 24.06 2.78 -44.05
N LEU A 448 24.64 2.70 -42.85
CA LEU A 448 26.07 2.88 -42.64
C LEU A 448 26.86 1.64 -43.12
N LYS A 449 27.71 1.83 -44.13
CA LYS A 449 28.46 0.72 -44.78
C LYS A 449 29.57 0.09 -43.92
N ASN A 450 30.02 0.75 -42.85
CA ASN A 450 31.16 0.34 -42.02
C ASN A 450 30.82 0.13 -40.53
N THR A 451 29.70 -0.52 -40.22
CA THR A 451 29.36 -0.81 -38.82
C THR A 451 29.82 -2.21 -38.40
N HIS A 452 30.61 -2.31 -37.33
CA HIS A 452 30.90 -3.59 -36.68
C HIS A 452 29.71 -4.17 -35.89
N SER A 453 28.62 -3.40 -35.74
CA SER A 453 27.41 -3.81 -35.03
C SER A 453 26.34 -4.41 -35.96
N LYS A 454 25.53 -5.31 -35.40
CA LYS A 454 24.35 -5.90 -36.05
C LYS A 454 23.11 -5.22 -35.52
N ASN A 455 22.41 -4.49 -36.38
CA ASN A 455 21.23 -3.70 -36.00
C ASN A 455 19.95 -4.43 -36.43
N TYR A 456 19.02 -4.61 -35.50
CA TYR A 456 17.71 -5.23 -35.77
C TYR A 456 16.57 -4.39 -35.22
N PHE A 457 15.48 -4.26 -35.97
CA PHE A 457 14.26 -3.61 -35.51
C PHE A 457 13.17 -4.66 -35.25
N ILE A 458 12.48 -4.57 -34.11
CA ILE A 458 11.36 -5.44 -33.77
C ILE A 458 10.04 -4.76 -34.12
N LEU A 459 9.21 -5.44 -34.91
CA LEU A 459 7.87 -4.95 -35.24
C LEU A 459 6.84 -6.08 -35.26
N ASP A 460 5.62 -5.78 -34.83
CA ASP A 460 4.49 -6.68 -34.93
C ASP A 460 4.07 -6.84 -36.39
N LYS A 461 3.76 -8.09 -36.78
CA LYS A 461 3.27 -8.41 -38.13
C LYS A 461 1.92 -7.76 -38.47
N ASN A 462 1.20 -7.30 -37.46
CA ASN A 462 -0.12 -6.69 -37.61
C ASN A 462 -0.04 -5.17 -37.85
N ALA A 463 1.14 -4.55 -37.82
CA ALA A 463 1.31 -3.17 -38.24
C ALA A 463 0.98 -3.05 -39.73
N SER A 464 0.21 -2.02 -40.13
CA SER A 464 -0.24 -1.83 -41.52
C SER A 464 0.94 -1.74 -42.51
N TYR A 465 2.05 -1.16 -42.07
CA TYR A 465 3.29 -0.97 -42.83
C TYR A 465 4.34 -2.09 -42.62
N PHE A 466 3.97 -3.22 -41.98
CA PHE A 466 4.94 -4.29 -41.70
C PHE A 466 5.57 -4.86 -42.99
N ASN A 467 4.76 -5.11 -44.02
CA ASN A 467 5.23 -5.74 -45.27
C ASN A 467 6.17 -4.80 -46.03
N GLU A 468 5.83 -3.51 -46.15
CA GLU A 468 6.67 -2.48 -46.77
C GLU A 468 8.04 -2.40 -46.08
N LEU A 469 8.06 -2.29 -44.74
CA LEU A 469 9.30 -2.27 -43.98
C LEU A 469 10.06 -3.60 -44.06
N LYS A 470 9.35 -4.72 -44.26
CA LYS A 470 9.95 -6.05 -44.41
C LYS A 470 10.68 -6.18 -45.75
N GLU A 471 10.13 -5.60 -46.82
CA GLU A 471 10.79 -5.50 -48.12
C GLU A 471 12.04 -4.62 -48.02
N LYS A 472 11.91 -3.45 -47.38
CA LYS A 472 13.03 -2.50 -47.21
C LYS A 472 14.19 -3.06 -46.38
N TYR A 473 13.91 -3.65 -45.22
CA TYR A 473 14.94 -4.04 -44.24
C TYR A 473 15.23 -5.54 -44.21
N GLY A 474 14.47 -6.36 -44.94
CA GLY A 474 14.71 -7.80 -45.08
C GLY A 474 14.90 -8.52 -43.74
N LYS A 475 16.06 -9.15 -43.55
CA LYS A 475 16.38 -9.93 -42.34
C LYS A 475 16.58 -9.07 -41.07
N ASN A 476 16.79 -7.76 -41.23
CA ASN A 476 17.02 -6.84 -40.13
C ASN A 476 15.71 -6.38 -39.46
N LEU A 477 14.56 -6.56 -40.11
CA LEU A 477 13.24 -6.45 -39.47
C LEU A 477 12.81 -7.81 -38.90
N ILE A 478 12.74 -7.90 -37.57
CA ILE A 478 12.37 -9.11 -36.85
C ILE A 478 10.91 -9.02 -36.38
N LYS A 479 10.12 -10.02 -36.76
CA LYS A 479 8.72 -10.16 -36.34
C LYS A 479 8.60 -10.38 -34.83
N LYS A 480 7.78 -9.58 -34.15
CA LYS A 480 7.42 -9.74 -32.73
C LYS A 480 6.92 -11.18 -32.44
N TYR A 481 7.25 -11.69 -31.26
CA TYR A 481 6.96 -13.08 -30.80
C TYR A 481 7.49 -14.24 -31.66
N SER A 482 8.37 -13.97 -32.63
CA SER A 482 9.11 -15.02 -33.34
C SER A 482 10.24 -15.61 -32.48
N LEU A 483 10.75 -16.79 -32.84
CA LEU A 483 11.96 -17.33 -32.19
C LEU A 483 13.15 -16.37 -32.37
N LYS A 484 13.29 -15.78 -33.56
CA LYS A 484 14.32 -14.77 -33.86
C LYS A 484 14.22 -13.56 -32.94
N HIS A 485 13.00 -13.10 -32.63
CA HIS A 485 12.79 -12.03 -31.66
C HIS A 485 13.37 -12.40 -30.30
N PHE A 486 12.95 -13.52 -29.72
CA PHE A 486 13.45 -13.92 -28.41
C PHE A 486 14.97 -14.19 -28.40
N THR A 487 15.53 -14.78 -29.47
CA THR A 487 16.98 -14.98 -29.61
C THR A 487 17.71 -13.64 -29.69
N ALA A 488 17.18 -12.66 -30.42
CA ALA A 488 17.75 -11.32 -30.49
C ALA A 488 17.77 -10.64 -29.11
N ILE A 489 16.71 -10.79 -28.30
CA ILE A 489 16.69 -10.28 -26.91
C ILE A 489 17.81 -10.91 -26.07
N TYR A 490 18.03 -12.22 -26.18
CA TYR A 490 19.07 -12.88 -25.39
C TYR A 490 20.49 -12.54 -25.84
N ASN A 491 20.69 -12.26 -27.13
CA ASN A 491 22.00 -11.96 -27.71
C ASN A 491 22.32 -10.47 -27.79
N SER A 492 21.35 -9.58 -27.56
CA SER A 492 21.57 -8.13 -27.65
C SER A 492 22.48 -7.61 -26.55
N ASP A 493 23.38 -6.71 -26.95
CA ASP A 493 24.24 -5.92 -26.07
C ASP A 493 23.59 -4.58 -25.72
N TYR A 494 22.83 -4.00 -26.65
CA TYR A 494 22.12 -2.74 -26.42
C TYR A 494 20.67 -2.81 -26.89
N PHE A 495 19.81 -2.18 -26.11
CA PHE A 495 18.47 -1.78 -26.53
C PHE A 495 18.48 -0.32 -26.94
N VAL A 496 17.79 0.00 -28.03
CA VAL A 496 17.65 1.38 -28.49
C VAL A 496 16.17 1.64 -28.71
N SER A 497 15.59 2.53 -27.91
CA SER A 497 14.16 2.79 -28.00
C SER A 497 13.83 4.17 -27.48
N SER A 498 12.75 4.71 -28.01
CA SER A 498 12.10 5.88 -27.43
C SER A 498 11.29 5.49 -26.16
N GLU A 499 11.02 4.21 -25.93
CA GLU A 499 10.30 3.63 -24.78
C GLU A 499 11.22 2.96 -23.74
N LEU A 500 10.66 2.63 -22.57
CA LEU A 500 11.37 1.87 -21.55
C LEU A 500 11.65 0.41 -21.99
N PRO A 501 12.75 -0.23 -21.53
CA PRO A 501 13.11 -1.60 -21.92
C PRO A 501 12.04 -2.68 -21.70
N ASN A 502 11.18 -2.53 -20.70
CA ASN A 502 10.07 -3.45 -20.49
C ASN A 502 9.07 -3.42 -21.66
N HIS A 503 8.95 -2.31 -22.38
CA HIS A 503 8.12 -2.17 -23.57
C HIS A 503 8.72 -2.86 -24.81
N LEU A 504 9.81 -3.62 -24.69
CA LEU A 504 10.28 -4.47 -25.80
C LEU A 504 9.27 -5.58 -26.14
N ILE A 505 8.55 -6.06 -25.14
CA ILE A 505 7.54 -7.11 -25.29
C ILE A 505 6.16 -6.60 -24.89
N ASN A 506 6.05 -6.15 -23.64
CA ASN A 506 4.81 -5.71 -23.01
C ASN A 506 5.12 -5.09 -21.64
N ASP A 507 4.24 -4.22 -21.12
CA ASP A 507 4.47 -3.45 -19.88
C ASP A 507 4.76 -4.33 -18.67
N ARG A 508 4.08 -5.50 -18.60
CA ARG A 508 4.12 -6.41 -17.45
C ARG A 508 4.58 -7.81 -17.89
N LEU A 509 5.85 -8.11 -17.66
CA LEU A 509 6.47 -9.40 -17.99
C LEU A 509 6.74 -10.25 -16.75
N TYR A 510 6.08 -11.41 -16.68
CA TYR A 510 6.25 -12.39 -15.59
C TYR A 510 7.11 -13.60 -15.96
N ILE A 511 7.84 -13.52 -17.07
CA ILE A 511 8.78 -14.57 -17.49
C ILE A 511 10.17 -14.20 -16.99
N ASP A 512 10.53 -14.73 -15.81
CA ASP A 512 11.73 -14.32 -15.06
C ASP A 512 12.99 -14.30 -15.93
N SER A 513 13.26 -15.35 -16.71
CA SER A 513 14.46 -15.42 -17.54
C SER A 513 14.56 -14.34 -18.61
N LEU A 514 13.42 -13.83 -19.09
CA LEU A 514 13.37 -12.82 -20.14
C LEU A 514 13.42 -11.43 -19.52
N ARG A 515 12.67 -11.22 -18.43
CA ARG A 515 12.74 -10.01 -17.62
C ARG A 515 14.16 -9.76 -17.12
N ASP A 516 14.81 -10.76 -16.56
CA ASP A 516 16.15 -10.61 -15.98
C ASP A 516 17.17 -10.21 -17.07
N LYS A 517 17.08 -10.80 -18.28
CA LYS A 517 17.89 -10.39 -19.42
C LYS A 517 17.58 -8.94 -19.84
N ILE A 518 16.31 -8.57 -19.97
CA ILE A 518 15.92 -7.20 -20.35
C ILE A 518 16.44 -6.17 -19.34
N MET A 519 16.41 -6.51 -18.05
CA MET A 519 16.91 -5.63 -16.99
C MET A 519 18.44 -5.49 -17.02
N GLN A 520 19.16 -6.57 -17.35
CA GLN A 520 20.62 -6.58 -17.44
C GLN A 520 21.17 -5.92 -18.70
N THR A 521 20.42 -5.92 -19.80
CA THR A 521 20.86 -5.29 -21.05
C THR A 521 20.82 -3.76 -20.93
N PRO A 522 21.94 -3.07 -21.22
CA PRO A 522 22.00 -1.62 -21.36
C PRO A 522 20.97 -1.09 -22.38
N SER A 523 20.44 0.12 -22.13
CA SER A 523 19.46 0.74 -23.01
C SER A 523 19.79 2.21 -23.30
N VAL A 524 19.79 2.57 -24.58
CA VAL A 524 19.82 3.94 -25.09
C VAL A 524 18.38 4.41 -25.23
N PHE A 525 18.01 5.42 -24.43
CA PHE A 525 16.66 5.97 -24.41
C PHE A 525 16.59 7.24 -25.27
N LEU A 526 15.81 7.19 -26.35
CA LEU A 526 15.77 8.25 -27.38
C LEU A 526 14.76 9.36 -27.09
N GLN A 527 13.96 9.23 -26.02
CA GLN A 527 12.93 10.16 -25.55
C GLN A 527 11.84 10.51 -26.59
N HIS A 528 10.61 10.64 -26.10
CA HIS A 528 9.48 11.13 -26.90
C HIS A 528 9.24 12.60 -26.59
N GLY A 529 9.73 13.51 -27.44
CA GLY A 529 9.46 14.95 -27.32
C GLY A 529 10.15 15.67 -26.14
N ILE A 530 9.92 16.98 -26.05
CA ILE A 530 10.55 17.87 -25.06
C ILE A 530 9.91 17.67 -23.67
N MET A 531 10.69 17.24 -22.68
CA MET A 531 10.22 16.99 -21.30
C MET A 531 9.97 18.25 -20.46
N PHE A 532 10.34 19.43 -20.96
CA PHE A 532 10.31 20.69 -20.20
C PHE A 532 8.91 21.25 -19.89
N ALA A 533 7.83 20.74 -20.50
CA ALA A 533 6.48 21.26 -20.26
C ALA A 533 5.75 20.66 -19.03
N LYS A 534 6.38 19.74 -18.28
CA LYS A 534 5.83 19.22 -17.01
C LYS A 534 6.89 19.29 -15.90
N PRO A 535 6.58 19.85 -14.72
CA PRO A 535 7.53 19.91 -13.61
C PRO A 535 7.93 18.49 -13.19
N VAL A 536 9.22 18.18 -13.29
CA VAL A 536 9.81 16.85 -13.06
C VAL A 536 10.10 16.65 -11.57
N ASP A 537 9.09 16.85 -10.72
CA ASP A 537 9.12 16.55 -9.27
C ASP A 537 8.01 15.56 -8.88
N ASN A 538 7.62 14.68 -9.80
CA ASN A 538 6.68 13.61 -9.51
C ASN A 538 7.42 12.38 -8.94
N PRO A 539 7.07 11.85 -7.76
CA PRO A 539 7.68 10.64 -7.19
C PRO A 539 7.56 9.38 -8.06
N MET A 540 6.73 9.38 -9.11
CA MET A 540 6.76 8.34 -10.15
C MET A 540 8.07 8.31 -10.96
N ALA A 541 8.86 9.38 -10.91
CA ALA A 541 10.12 9.50 -11.62
C ALA A 541 11.27 8.66 -11.02
N TYR A 542 11.13 8.22 -9.77
CA TYR A 542 12.13 7.37 -9.12
C TYR A 542 12.30 6.00 -9.80
N GLY A 543 11.31 5.58 -10.59
CA GLY A 543 11.39 4.38 -11.43
C GLY A 543 12.29 4.52 -12.67
N PHE A 544 12.76 5.73 -12.99
CA PHE A 544 13.60 6.01 -14.17
C PHE A 544 15.10 5.70 -13.96
N HIS A 545 15.54 5.42 -12.73
CA HIS A 545 16.95 5.17 -12.44
C HIS A 545 17.28 3.66 -12.48
N LYS A 546 17.95 3.21 -13.56
CA LYS A 546 18.75 1.96 -13.55
C LYS A 546 20.18 2.31 -13.06
N TYR A 547 20.81 1.40 -12.33
CA TYR A 547 22.20 1.53 -11.83
C TYR A 547 23.26 1.71 -12.93
N LEU A 548 22.95 1.34 -14.18
CA LEU A 548 23.81 1.45 -15.36
C LEU A 548 22.97 1.94 -16.55
N THR A 549 22.49 3.18 -16.48
CA THR A 549 21.87 3.86 -17.63
C THR A 549 22.87 4.87 -18.15
N SER A 550 23.47 4.63 -19.31
CA SER A 550 24.06 5.70 -20.09
C SER A 550 22.92 6.45 -20.78
N ILE A 551 22.47 7.54 -20.15
CA ILE A 551 21.52 8.46 -20.75
C ILE A 551 22.28 9.25 -21.82
N LEU A 552 22.10 8.88 -23.08
CA LEU A 552 22.53 9.68 -24.22
C LEU A 552 21.29 10.43 -24.73
N ILE A 553 21.16 11.69 -24.30
CA ILE A 553 20.09 12.58 -24.77
C ILE A 553 20.48 13.02 -26.17
N LEU A 554 19.88 12.39 -27.19
CA LEU A 554 19.94 12.89 -28.56
C LEU A 554 18.60 13.55 -28.86
N SER A 555 18.57 14.88 -28.81
CA SER A 555 17.42 15.63 -29.31
C SER A 555 17.38 15.53 -30.83
N SER A 556 16.19 15.33 -31.39
CA SER A 556 15.96 15.27 -32.83
C SER A 556 16.31 16.56 -33.59
N SER A 557 16.66 17.64 -32.88
CA SER A 557 17.05 18.94 -33.44
C SER A 557 18.52 19.03 -33.86
N SER A 558 19.38 18.08 -33.50
CA SER A 558 20.83 18.10 -33.83
C SER A 558 21.24 17.17 -34.99
N LEU A 559 20.27 16.64 -35.75
CA LEU A 559 20.51 15.79 -36.94
C LEU A 559 20.13 16.48 -38.27
N LEU A 560 20.04 17.81 -38.26
CA LEU A 560 19.72 18.68 -39.40
C LEU A 560 20.83 19.69 -39.75
N LEU A 561 22.08 19.38 -39.43
CA LEU A 561 23.25 20.03 -40.02
C LEU A 561 24.16 18.99 -40.67
#